data_AF-A0A1Y1S8Y3-F1
#
_entry.id   AF-A0A1Y1S8Y3-F1
#
_cell.length_a   1.000
_cell.length_b   1.000
_cell.length_c   1.000
_cell.angle_alpha   90.00
_cell.angle_beta   90.00
_cell.angle_gamma   90.00
#
_symmetry.space_group_name_H-M   'P 1'
#
loop_
_entity.id
_entity.type
_entity.pdbx_description
1 polymer ?
#
loop_
_entity_poly.entity_id
_entity_poly.type
_entity_poly.pdbx_seq_one_letter_code
_entity_poly.pdbx_strand_id
1 'polypeptide(L)'
;MKSKENFTAADFEIEKIEPNTLNLLTHLVTSVMQNESAASELYEFLQCKKETAKESIREIYVFVWFYPGFQLSLLNSICSAYTTNTPSSLESILKLVTLLCEEYVVVRNILQHKLDTSLHPFLCAASVDFSERIKLSVLEIYCSILKTVTNTHCNLIPFSDILPITLRVINQPETRLKVKGTYLLFLIISVQVATEETHQKYSSRGLEYTVQTVDRFNAVDMVIGPLVMHGVNTRNPLLLKNVFRIYLKLCEKSNVRTKILEDKMPEGMFSKEIYSILKNDYELNELHKKIAKVMK
;
A
#
# COMPACT_ATOMS: atom_id res chain seq x y z
N MET A 1 8.25 -6.11 19.97
CA MET A 1 9.14 -4.92 20.05
C MET A 1 8.54 -3.97 21.05
N LYS A 2 9.30 -3.53 22.07
CA LYS A 2 8.82 -2.54 23.05
C LYS A 2 8.28 -1.30 22.32
N SER A 3 7.22 -0.72 22.87
CA SER A 3 6.54 0.51 22.45
C SER A 3 7.41 1.77 22.60
N LYS A 4 8.63 1.76 22.03
CA LYS A 4 9.49 2.95 22.02
C LYS A 4 8.86 4.01 21.13
N GLU A 5 8.61 5.18 21.70
CA GLU A 5 7.95 6.28 20.97
C GLU A 5 8.84 6.87 19.89
N ASN A 6 10.16 6.93 20.10
CA ASN A 6 11.13 7.45 19.14
C ASN A 6 12.27 6.44 18.96
N PHE A 7 12.59 6.15 17.71
CA PHE A 7 13.77 5.36 17.33
C PHE A 7 14.89 6.30 16.93
N THR A 8 16.10 5.99 17.40
CA THR A 8 17.35 6.68 17.08
C THR A 8 18.35 5.67 16.53
N ALA A 9 19.40 6.12 15.83
CA ALA A 9 20.43 5.23 15.29
C ALA A 9 21.08 4.31 16.36
N ALA A 10 21.09 4.76 17.63
CA ALA A 10 21.60 3.98 18.78
C ALA A 10 20.71 2.80 19.19
N ASP A 11 19.48 2.72 18.67
CA ASP A 11 18.54 1.63 18.97
C ASP A 11 18.77 0.37 18.14
N PHE A 12 19.79 0.38 17.28
CA PHE A 12 20.00 -0.63 16.26
C PHE A 12 21.43 -1.17 16.29
N GLU A 13 21.52 -2.48 16.09
CA GLU A 13 22.77 -3.21 16.11
C GLU A 13 23.48 -3.09 14.75
N ILE A 14 23.88 -1.87 14.40
CA ILE A 14 24.59 -1.56 13.13
C ILE A 14 25.87 -2.41 13.00
N GLU A 15 26.45 -2.83 14.12
CA GLU A 15 27.59 -3.76 14.20
C GLU A 15 27.33 -5.12 13.52
N LYS A 16 26.07 -5.52 13.31
CA LYS A 16 25.70 -6.73 12.55
C LYS A 16 25.94 -6.59 11.04
N ILE A 17 26.07 -5.37 10.53
CA ILE A 17 26.31 -5.13 9.11
C ILE A 17 27.80 -5.36 8.85
N GLU A 18 28.12 -6.23 7.90
CA GLU A 18 29.50 -6.48 7.48
C GLU A 18 30.21 -5.16 7.12
N PRO A 19 31.46 -4.91 7.58
CA PRO A 19 32.14 -3.63 7.36
C PRO A 19 32.23 -3.18 5.90
N ASN A 20 32.47 -4.12 4.98
CA ASN A 20 32.51 -3.83 3.55
C ASN A 20 31.13 -3.39 3.00
N THR A 21 30.07 -4.03 3.48
CA THR A 21 28.69 -3.67 3.13
C THR A 21 28.34 -2.29 3.69
N LEU A 22 28.76 -1.98 4.92
CA LEU A 22 28.53 -0.69 5.57
C LEU A 22 29.24 0.47 4.83
N ASN A 23 30.50 0.27 4.43
CA ASN A 23 31.27 1.26 3.66
C ASN A 23 30.60 1.55 2.30
N LEU A 24 30.17 0.51 1.60
CA LEU A 24 29.49 0.65 0.31
C LEU A 24 28.11 1.33 0.47
N LEU A 25 27.35 0.96 1.50
CA LEU A 25 26.08 1.62 1.83
C LEU A 25 26.29 3.12 2.10
N THR A 26 27.29 3.47 2.91
CA THR A 26 27.62 4.86 3.24
C THR A 26 27.93 5.67 1.97
N HIS A 27 28.72 5.09 1.06
CA HIS A 27 29.02 5.70 -0.23
C HIS A 27 27.75 5.90 -1.07
N LEU A 28 26.95 4.84 -1.26
CA LEU A 28 25.73 4.91 -2.07
C LEU A 28 24.71 5.90 -1.52
N VAL A 29 24.47 5.91 -0.20
CA VAL A 29 23.54 6.86 0.43
C VAL A 29 24.03 8.30 0.24
N THR A 30 25.33 8.54 0.42
CA THR A 30 25.92 9.87 0.19
C THR A 30 25.79 10.29 -1.27
N SER A 31 26.00 9.37 -2.22
CA SER A 31 25.82 9.63 -3.65
C SER A 31 24.37 10.00 -3.99
N VAL A 32 23.37 9.32 -3.40
CA VAL A 32 21.95 9.68 -3.58
C VAL A 32 21.65 11.09 -3.09
N MET A 33 22.23 11.49 -1.97
CA MET A 33 22.04 12.83 -1.41
C MET A 33 22.65 13.94 -2.27
N GLN A 34 23.71 13.63 -3.03
CA GLN A 34 24.35 14.57 -3.96
C GLN A 34 23.70 14.58 -5.34
N ASN A 35 23.26 13.41 -5.80
CA ASN A 35 22.67 13.21 -7.11
C ASN A 35 21.57 12.14 -7.05
N GLU A 36 20.33 12.57 -7.31
CA GLU A 36 19.16 11.70 -7.30
C GLU A 36 19.27 10.52 -8.29
N SER A 37 20.08 10.64 -9.35
CA SER A 37 20.26 9.54 -10.31
C SER A 37 20.92 8.31 -9.67
N ALA A 38 21.66 8.47 -8.57
CA ALA A 38 22.25 7.34 -7.83
C ALA A 38 21.21 6.51 -7.08
N ALA A 39 19.94 6.95 -7.00
CA ALA A 39 18.89 6.22 -6.30
C ALA A 39 18.62 4.83 -6.90
N SER A 40 18.82 4.64 -8.20
CA SER A 40 18.70 3.33 -8.85
C SER A 40 19.78 2.36 -8.37
N GLU A 41 21.02 2.83 -8.23
CA GLU A 41 22.15 2.00 -7.77
C GLU A 41 21.93 1.54 -6.32
N LEU A 42 21.50 2.46 -5.44
CA LEU A 42 21.16 2.11 -4.07
C LEU A 42 19.97 1.13 -4.02
N TYR A 43 18.94 1.35 -4.84
CA TYR A 43 17.80 0.44 -4.93
C TYR A 43 18.21 -0.98 -5.35
N GLU A 44 19.02 -1.12 -6.40
CA GLU A 44 19.52 -2.42 -6.88
C GLU A 44 20.39 -3.12 -5.82
N PHE A 45 21.26 -2.36 -5.15
CA PHE A 45 22.06 -2.87 -4.06
C PHE A 45 21.21 -3.42 -2.92
N LEU A 46 20.17 -2.67 -2.50
CA LEU A 46 19.27 -3.10 -1.44
C LEU A 46 18.40 -4.30 -1.85
N GLN A 47 17.99 -4.40 -3.10
CA GLN A 47 17.32 -5.61 -3.62
C GLN A 47 18.23 -6.84 -3.51
N CYS A 48 19.49 -6.72 -3.93
CA CYS A 48 20.47 -7.80 -3.80
C CYS A 48 20.67 -8.21 -2.34
N LYS A 49 20.81 -7.25 -1.42
CA LYS A 49 20.95 -7.52 0.02
C LYS A 49 19.71 -8.14 0.64
N LYS A 50 18.50 -7.81 0.17
CA LYS A 50 17.27 -8.47 0.61
C LYS A 50 17.30 -9.98 0.35
N GLU A 51 17.90 -10.41 -0.76
CA GLU A 51 17.99 -11.83 -1.12
C GLU A 51 19.18 -12.53 -0.44
N THR A 52 20.31 -11.84 -0.29
CA THR A 52 21.59 -12.41 0.14
C THR A 52 21.92 -12.23 1.62
N ALA A 53 21.38 -11.21 2.28
CA ALA A 53 21.72 -10.81 3.66
C ALA A 53 20.47 -10.71 4.55
N LYS A 54 19.64 -11.77 4.56
CA LYS A 54 18.35 -11.81 5.27
C LYS A 54 18.46 -11.55 6.78
N GLU A 55 19.58 -11.90 7.39
CA GLU A 55 19.78 -11.75 8.84
C GLU A 55 20.05 -10.31 9.27
N SER A 56 20.60 -9.47 8.37
CA SER A 56 20.95 -8.07 8.64
C SER A 56 20.16 -7.07 7.79
N ILE A 57 19.20 -7.53 6.98
CA ILE A 57 18.42 -6.67 6.08
C ILE A 57 17.66 -5.57 6.83
N ARG A 58 17.19 -5.89 8.04
CA ARG A 58 16.52 -4.96 8.93
C ARG A 58 17.46 -3.82 9.32
N GLU A 59 18.64 -4.16 9.82
CA GLU A 59 19.68 -3.21 10.19
C GLU A 59 20.12 -2.37 8.98
N ILE A 60 20.19 -2.95 7.79
CA ILE A 60 20.50 -2.23 6.53
C ILE A 60 19.43 -1.19 6.20
N TYR A 61 18.14 -1.55 6.22
CA TYR A 61 17.05 -0.60 5.92
C TYR A 61 16.99 0.54 6.93
N VAL A 62 17.15 0.22 8.21
CA VAL A 62 17.25 1.21 9.27
C VAL A 62 18.45 2.12 9.06
N PHE A 63 19.64 1.57 8.76
CA PHE A 63 20.84 2.35 8.52
C PHE A 63 20.63 3.37 7.40
N VAL A 64 20.07 2.94 6.27
CA VAL A 64 19.76 3.84 5.13
C VAL A 64 18.76 4.92 5.55
N TRP A 65 17.64 4.53 6.18
CA TRP A 65 16.58 5.46 6.54
C TRP A 65 17.01 6.53 7.55
N PHE A 66 17.80 6.14 8.57
CA PHE A 66 18.28 7.05 9.61
C PHE A 66 19.66 7.64 9.33
N TYR A 67 20.20 7.43 8.12
CA TYR A 67 21.44 8.08 7.72
C TYR A 67 21.27 9.60 7.75
N PRO A 68 22.20 10.37 8.36
CA PRO A 68 22.05 11.81 8.54
C PRO A 68 21.73 12.53 7.23
N GLY A 69 20.60 13.25 7.20
CA GLY A 69 20.16 14.04 6.05
C GLY A 69 19.45 13.26 4.94
N PHE A 70 19.42 11.92 4.97
CA PHE A 70 18.78 11.12 3.92
C PHE A 70 17.27 11.38 3.81
N GLN A 71 16.56 11.42 4.95
CA GLN A 71 15.11 11.72 4.99
C GLN A 71 14.79 13.10 4.39
N LEU A 72 15.60 14.11 4.71
CA LEU A 72 15.45 15.46 4.18
C LEU A 72 15.72 15.51 2.67
N SER A 73 16.74 14.76 2.20
CA SER A 73 17.02 14.62 0.78
C SER A 73 15.83 14.01 0.03
N LEU A 74 15.25 12.93 0.55
CA LEU A 74 14.06 12.29 -0.04
C LEU A 74 12.87 13.26 -0.13
N LEU A 75 12.60 14.00 0.94
CA LEU A 75 11.53 14.99 0.96
C LEU A 75 11.80 16.13 -0.02
N ASN A 76 13.03 16.60 -0.11
CA ASN A 76 13.41 17.62 -1.08
C ASN A 76 13.16 17.14 -2.51
N SER A 77 13.52 15.90 -2.85
CA SER A 77 13.25 15.31 -4.15
C SER A 77 11.76 15.20 -4.46
N ILE A 78 10.97 14.74 -3.47
CA ILE A 78 9.51 14.64 -3.59
C ILE A 78 8.88 16.02 -3.81
N CYS A 79 9.26 17.01 -3.01
CA CYS A 79 8.72 18.37 -3.11
C CYS A 79 9.16 19.08 -4.40
N SER A 80 10.41 18.87 -4.83
CA SER A 80 10.93 19.45 -6.08
C SER A 80 10.20 18.91 -7.30
N ALA A 81 9.78 17.64 -7.27
CA ALA A 81 9.01 17.05 -8.35
C ALA A 81 7.67 17.75 -8.64
N TYR A 82 7.12 18.51 -7.68
CA TYR A 82 5.93 19.31 -7.92
C TYR A 82 6.16 20.53 -8.82
N THR A 83 7.41 20.97 -8.95
CA THR A 83 7.77 22.18 -9.71
C THR A 83 8.52 21.86 -11.00
N THR A 84 9.38 20.84 -11.01
CA THR A 84 10.31 20.60 -12.13
C THR A 84 9.90 19.48 -13.09
N ASN A 85 8.83 18.71 -12.80
CA ASN A 85 8.31 17.65 -13.69
C ASN A 85 9.39 16.70 -14.27
N THR A 86 10.47 16.40 -13.54
CA THR A 86 11.52 15.46 -13.97
C THR A 86 11.19 14.04 -13.50
N PRO A 87 10.74 13.12 -14.39
CA PRO A 87 10.08 11.90 -13.96
C PRO A 87 11.02 10.73 -13.63
N SER A 88 12.24 10.71 -14.19
CA SER A 88 13.11 9.52 -14.13
C SER A 88 13.82 9.35 -12.78
N SER A 89 14.32 10.44 -12.17
CA SER A 89 14.97 10.38 -10.86
C SER A 89 13.97 10.05 -9.75
N LEU A 90 12.79 10.68 -9.81
CA LEU A 90 11.72 10.47 -8.83
C LEU A 90 11.24 9.01 -8.80
N GLU A 91 11.10 8.34 -9.95
CA GLU A 91 10.64 6.94 -9.98
C GLU A 91 11.57 6.01 -9.17
N SER A 92 12.89 6.18 -9.33
CA SER A 92 13.90 5.41 -8.57
C SER A 92 13.82 5.70 -7.07
N ILE A 93 13.63 6.96 -6.70
CA ILE A 93 13.44 7.37 -5.31
C ILE A 93 12.17 6.74 -4.71
N LEU A 94 11.05 6.75 -5.42
CA LEU A 94 9.81 6.15 -4.93
C LEU A 94 9.93 4.62 -4.79
N LYS A 95 10.65 3.94 -5.68
CA LYS A 95 10.96 2.51 -5.57
C LYS A 95 11.85 2.21 -4.36
N LEU A 96 12.85 3.06 -4.11
CA LEU A 96 13.69 2.98 -2.92
C LEU A 96 12.87 3.11 -1.64
N VAL A 97 12.00 4.12 -1.55
CA VAL A 97 11.08 4.29 -0.41
C VAL A 97 10.16 3.08 -0.25
N THR A 98 9.63 2.52 -1.34
CA THR A 98 8.79 1.31 -1.30
C THR A 98 9.50 0.14 -0.63
N LEU A 99 10.78 -0.07 -0.96
CA LEU A 99 11.61 -1.13 -0.39
C LEU A 99 11.91 -0.89 1.09
N LEU A 100 12.24 0.35 1.47
CA LEU A 100 12.49 0.72 2.86
C LEU A 100 11.21 0.58 3.73
N CYS A 101 10.03 0.79 3.15
CA CYS A 101 8.74 0.56 3.81
C CYS A 101 8.45 -0.91 4.15
N GLU A 102 9.31 -1.87 3.78
CA GLU A 102 9.20 -3.24 4.28
C GLU A 102 9.65 -3.39 5.74
N GLU A 103 10.39 -2.40 6.28
CA GLU A 103 10.79 -2.37 7.69
C GLU A 103 9.79 -1.57 8.54
N TYR A 104 9.28 -2.19 9.61
CA TYR A 104 8.28 -1.59 10.49
C TYR A 104 8.71 -0.26 11.10
N VAL A 105 9.98 -0.14 11.50
CA VAL A 105 10.52 1.09 12.10
C VAL A 105 10.46 2.25 11.12
N VAL A 106 10.82 2.01 9.86
CA VAL A 106 10.78 3.01 8.79
C VAL A 106 9.35 3.48 8.58
N VAL A 107 8.41 2.54 8.42
CA VAL A 107 6.99 2.88 8.22
C VAL A 107 6.43 3.64 9.40
N ARG A 108 6.76 3.24 10.63
CA ARG A 108 6.31 3.95 11.82
C ARG A 108 6.85 5.38 11.83
N ASN A 109 8.12 5.59 11.49
CA ASN A 109 8.71 6.93 11.43
C ASN A 109 8.06 7.81 10.35
N ILE A 110 7.79 7.26 9.16
CA ILE A 110 7.04 7.93 8.08
C ILE A 110 5.68 8.40 8.59
N LEU A 111 4.90 7.52 9.22
CA LEU A 111 3.55 7.83 9.72
C LEU A 111 3.56 8.81 10.89
N GLN A 112 4.53 8.68 11.81
CA GLN A 112 4.66 9.59 12.97
C GLN A 112 4.91 11.04 12.54
N HIS A 113 5.75 11.24 11.53
CA HIS A 113 6.08 12.56 11.01
C HIS A 113 5.21 12.99 9.83
N LYS A 114 4.18 12.21 9.49
CA LYS A 114 3.26 12.46 8.36
C LYS A 114 3.97 12.63 7.02
N LEU A 115 5.10 11.95 6.81
CA LEU A 115 5.85 12.03 5.55
C LEU A 115 5.08 11.40 4.39
N ASP A 116 4.15 10.49 4.66
CA ASP A 116 3.23 9.93 3.67
C ASP A 116 2.32 11.02 3.05
N THR A 117 1.98 12.07 3.80
CA THR A 117 1.09 13.14 3.31
C THR A 117 1.68 13.93 2.14
N SER A 118 3.01 14.02 2.02
CA SER A 118 3.69 14.59 0.84
C SER A 118 3.60 13.69 -0.39
N LEU A 119 2.89 12.56 -0.33
CA LEU A 119 2.61 11.73 -1.50
C LEU A 119 1.17 11.91 -2.00
N HIS A 120 0.28 12.50 -1.20
CA HIS A 120 -1.13 12.71 -1.55
C HIS A 120 -1.34 13.50 -2.86
N PRO A 121 -0.58 14.59 -3.14
CA PRO A 121 -0.78 15.37 -4.37
C PRO A 121 -0.59 14.54 -5.64
N PHE A 122 0.35 13.58 -5.67
CA PHE A 122 0.55 12.73 -6.85
C PHE A 122 -0.69 11.88 -7.18
N LEU A 123 -1.39 11.38 -6.15
CA LEU A 123 -2.60 10.58 -6.32
C LEU A 123 -3.83 11.43 -6.63
N CYS A 124 -3.89 12.64 -6.09
CA CYS A 124 -5.05 13.53 -6.22
C CYS A 124 -5.06 14.34 -7.53
N ALA A 125 -3.91 14.59 -8.13
CA ALA A 125 -3.80 15.40 -9.34
C ALA A 125 -4.46 14.74 -10.57
N ALA A 126 -4.77 15.56 -11.58
CA ALA A 126 -5.34 15.07 -12.83
C ALA A 126 -4.35 14.13 -13.55
N SER A 127 -4.84 13.33 -14.50
CA SER A 127 -3.99 12.37 -15.23
C SER A 127 -2.88 13.06 -16.05
N VAL A 128 -3.07 14.32 -16.42
CA VAL A 128 -2.09 15.13 -17.17
C VAL A 128 -0.96 15.70 -16.31
N ASP A 129 -1.18 15.84 -15.00
CA ASP A 129 -0.24 16.55 -14.11
C ASP A 129 0.97 15.69 -13.74
N PHE A 130 0.75 14.38 -13.54
CA PHE A 130 1.82 13.42 -13.24
C PHE A 130 1.62 12.14 -14.04
N SER A 131 2.75 11.56 -14.48
CA SER A 131 2.72 10.30 -15.23
C SER A 131 2.05 9.17 -14.43
N GLU A 132 1.34 8.28 -15.13
CA GLU A 132 0.72 7.07 -14.56
C GLU A 132 1.74 6.23 -13.75
N ARG A 133 3.00 6.19 -14.21
CA ARG A 133 4.09 5.45 -13.54
C ARG A 133 4.38 5.98 -12.14
N ILE A 134 4.46 7.30 -11.98
CA ILE A 134 4.67 7.94 -10.67
C ILE A 134 3.50 7.61 -9.74
N LYS A 135 2.26 7.73 -10.22
CA LYS A 135 1.07 7.39 -9.44
C LYS A 135 1.07 5.92 -9.00
N LEU A 136 1.44 4.99 -9.89
CA LEU A 136 1.60 3.58 -9.56
C LEU A 136 2.68 3.34 -8.50
N SER A 137 3.84 4.00 -8.61
CA SER A 137 4.90 3.91 -7.61
C SER A 137 4.45 4.43 -6.24
N VAL A 138 3.72 5.55 -6.19
CA VAL A 138 3.15 6.07 -4.94
C VAL A 138 2.13 5.09 -4.34
N LEU A 139 1.25 4.50 -5.16
CA LEU A 139 0.32 3.45 -4.69
C LEU A 139 1.06 2.23 -4.14
N GLU A 140 2.23 1.87 -4.70
CA GLU A 140 3.06 0.79 -4.19
C GLU A 140 3.63 1.11 -2.80
N ILE A 141 4.08 2.35 -2.56
CA ILE A 141 4.52 2.80 -1.23
C ILE A 141 3.39 2.59 -0.21
N TYR A 142 2.16 3.03 -0.51
CA TYR A 142 1.02 2.82 0.38
C TYR A 142 0.69 1.33 0.58
N CYS A 143 0.80 0.52 -0.47
CA CYS A 143 0.63 -0.94 -0.34
C CYS A 143 1.69 -1.55 0.59
N SER A 144 2.94 -1.12 0.47
CA SER A 144 4.06 -1.56 1.33
C SER A 144 3.80 -1.16 2.78
N ILE A 145 3.48 0.11 3.03
CA ILE A 145 3.11 0.64 4.35
C ILE A 145 2.00 -0.21 4.99
N LEU A 146 0.89 -0.43 4.28
CA LEU A 146 -0.26 -1.16 4.83
C LEU A 146 0.05 -2.63 5.10
N LYS A 147 0.85 -3.29 4.26
CA LYS A 147 1.31 -4.65 4.51
C LYS A 147 2.17 -4.73 5.78
N THR A 148 3.10 -3.79 5.94
CA THR A 148 4.04 -3.74 7.06
C THR A 148 3.36 -3.42 8.39
N VAL A 149 2.34 -2.56 8.40
CA VAL A 149 1.59 -2.22 9.62
C VAL A 149 0.51 -3.24 9.98
N THR A 150 0.02 -4.04 9.03
CA THR A 150 -1.00 -5.05 9.31
C THR A 150 -0.45 -6.08 10.29
N ASN A 151 -1.25 -6.43 11.30
CA ASN A 151 -0.87 -7.32 12.41
C ASN A 151 0.26 -6.78 13.31
N THR A 152 0.44 -5.46 13.36
CA THR A 152 1.37 -4.80 14.29
C THR A 152 0.59 -3.96 15.33
N HIS A 153 1.30 -3.25 16.20
CA HIS A 153 0.72 -2.29 17.14
C HIS A 153 0.65 -0.85 16.56
N CYS A 154 0.84 -0.67 15.25
CA CYS A 154 0.78 0.66 14.65
C CYS A 154 -0.67 1.20 14.57
N ASN A 155 -0.98 2.20 15.40
CA ASN A 155 -2.27 2.89 15.42
C ASN A 155 -2.27 4.23 14.67
N LEU A 156 -1.28 4.49 13.83
CA LEU A 156 -1.01 5.80 13.24
C LEU A 156 -1.59 6.00 11.83
N ILE A 157 -2.28 5.00 11.27
CA ILE A 157 -2.76 5.05 9.88
C ILE A 157 -3.90 6.08 9.76
N PRO A 158 -3.75 7.11 8.90
CA PRO A 158 -4.75 8.16 8.73
C PRO A 158 -5.88 7.70 7.79
N PHE A 159 -6.77 6.82 8.27
CA PHE A 159 -7.88 6.28 7.46
C PHE A 159 -8.81 7.37 6.90
N SER A 160 -8.89 8.54 7.55
CA SER A 160 -9.65 9.71 7.07
C SER A 160 -9.17 10.24 5.73
N ASP A 161 -7.89 10.07 5.43
CA ASP A 161 -7.26 10.68 4.27
C ASP A 161 -7.06 9.63 3.18
N ILE A 162 -6.48 8.48 3.55
CA ILE A 162 -6.11 7.45 2.57
C ILE A 162 -7.32 6.76 1.93
N LEU A 163 -8.44 6.60 2.65
CA LEU A 163 -9.64 5.96 2.10
C LEU A 163 -10.27 6.83 0.98
N PRO A 164 -10.60 8.12 1.18
CA PRO A 164 -11.09 8.98 0.10
C PRO A 164 -10.14 9.10 -1.09
N ILE A 165 -8.83 9.20 -0.84
CA ILE A 165 -7.83 9.28 -1.92
C ILE A 165 -7.84 8.00 -2.76
N THR A 166 -7.91 6.83 -2.11
CA THR A 166 -7.96 5.54 -2.80
C THR A 166 -9.23 5.41 -3.66
N LEU A 167 -10.39 5.82 -3.15
CA LEU A 167 -11.64 5.83 -3.93
C LEU A 167 -11.54 6.75 -5.15
N ARG A 168 -10.90 7.92 -5.01
CA ARG A 168 -10.63 8.82 -6.15
C ARG A 168 -9.75 8.17 -7.20
N VAL A 169 -8.67 7.50 -6.79
CA VAL A 169 -7.76 6.79 -7.71
C VAL A 169 -8.48 5.67 -8.48
N ILE A 170 -9.36 4.92 -7.82
CA ILE A 170 -10.13 3.85 -8.47
C ILE A 170 -11.05 4.40 -9.58
N ASN A 171 -11.58 5.61 -9.39
CA ASN A 171 -12.44 6.29 -10.36
C ASN A 171 -11.67 6.91 -11.54
N GLN A 172 -10.34 6.89 -11.53
CA GLN A 172 -9.54 7.34 -12.68
C GLN A 172 -9.71 6.38 -13.88
N PRO A 173 -9.58 6.91 -15.12
CA PRO A 173 -9.83 6.12 -16.32
C PRO A 173 -8.77 5.04 -16.56
N GLU A 174 -7.54 5.22 -16.07
CA GLU A 174 -6.43 4.31 -16.30
C GLU A 174 -6.64 2.95 -15.61
N THR A 175 -6.72 1.88 -16.40
CA THR A 175 -6.98 0.53 -15.91
C THR A 175 -5.96 0.06 -14.87
N ARG A 176 -4.68 0.39 -15.00
CA ARG A 176 -3.65 -0.06 -14.04
C ARG A 176 -3.81 0.63 -12.69
N LEU A 177 -4.11 1.94 -12.68
CA LEU A 177 -4.41 2.69 -11.46
C LEU A 177 -5.66 2.14 -10.77
N LYS A 178 -6.70 1.83 -11.54
CA LYS A 178 -7.92 1.19 -11.03
C LYS A 178 -7.64 -0.16 -10.36
N VAL A 179 -6.88 -1.04 -11.02
CA VAL A 179 -6.51 -2.34 -10.46
C VAL A 179 -5.69 -2.18 -9.17
N LYS A 180 -4.68 -1.30 -9.19
CA LYS A 180 -3.79 -1.07 -8.05
C LYS A 180 -4.51 -0.36 -6.88
N GLY A 181 -5.36 0.63 -7.17
CA GLY A 181 -6.22 1.31 -6.21
C GLY A 181 -7.22 0.37 -5.57
N THR A 182 -7.81 -0.56 -6.34
CA THR A 182 -8.72 -1.58 -5.79
C THR A 182 -7.97 -2.53 -4.86
N TYR A 183 -6.73 -2.92 -5.20
CA TYR A 183 -5.89 -3.69 -4.29
C TYR A 183 -5.54 -2.91 -3.01
N LEU A 184 -5.24 -1.61 -3.13
CA LEU A 184 -4.99 -0.75 -2.00
C LEU A 184 -6.23 -0.64 -1.09
N LEU A 185 -7.43 -0.49 -1.65
CA LEU A 185 -8.68 -0.50 -0.90
C LEU A 185 -8.88 -1.80 -0.12
N PHE A 186 -8.58 -2.94 -0.75
CA PHE A 186 -8.58 -4.24 -0.06
C PHE A 186 -7.60 -4.27 1.12
N LEU A 187 -6.38 -3.73 0.96
CA LEU A 187 -5.42 -3.64 2.05
C LEU A 187 -5.95 -2.74 3.18
N ILE A 188 -6.48 -1.56 2.87
CA ILE A 188 -7.04 -0.62 3.85
C ILE A 188 -8.06 -1.31 4.75
N ILE A 189 -9.07 -1.96 4.19
CA ILE A 189 -10.11 -2.64 4.98
C ILE A 189 -9.60 -3.89 5.71
N SER A 190 -8.49 -4.47 5.23
CA SER A 190 -7.88 -5.67 5.82
C SER A 190 -6.90 -5.34 6.93
N VAL A 191 -6.58 -4.06 7.17
CA VAL A 191 -5.70 -3.67 8.26
C VAL A 191 -6.30 -4.12 9.59
N GLN A 192 -5.54 -4.97 10.28
CA GLN A 192 -5.80 -5.36 11.65
C GLN A 192 -4.65 -4.88 12.54
N VAL A 193 -4.98 -4.37 13.71
CA VAL A 193 -3.99 -3.83 14.65
C VAL A 193 -4.15 -4.56 15.99
N ALA A 194 -3.02 -4.93 16.59
CA ALA A 194 -3.00 -5.60 17.88
C ALA A 194 -3.42 -4.63 18.99
N THR A 195 -4.38 -5.06 19.81
CA THR A 195 -5.04 -4.22 20.83
C THR A 195 -4.40 -4.30 22.22
N GLU A 196 -3.62 -5.34 22.50
CA GLU A 196 -2.94 -5.56 23.79
C GLU A 196 -1.50 -6.06 23.56
N GLU A 197 -0.56 -5.65 24.41
CA GLU A 197 0.86 -6.05 24.30
C GLU A 197 1.09 -7.54 24.63
N THR A 198 0.16 -8.21 25.31
CA THR A 198 0.31 -9.58 25.84
C THR A 198 -0.63 -10.62 25.24
N HIS A 199 -1.59 -10.25 24.40
CA HIS A 199 -2.50 -11.19 23.75
C HIS A 199 -2.66 -10.90 22.26
N GLN A 200 -2.62 -11.96 21.43
CA GLN A 200 -2.78 -11.96 19.97
C GLN A 200 -4.21 -11.59 19.53
N LYS A 201 -4.78 -10.53 20.10
CA LYS A 201 -6.10 -10.01 19.75
C LYS A 201 -5.95 -8.84 18.81
N TYR A 202 -6.29 -9.08 17.55
CA TYR A 202 -6.30 -8.08 16.49
C TYR A 202 -7.71 -7.51 16.30
N SER A 203 -7.81 -6.19 16.18
CA SER A 203 -9.04 -5.50 15.78
C SER A 203 -8.93 -5.06 14.32
N SER A 204 -9.96 -5.32 13.53
CA SER A 204 -10.05 -4.94 12.12
C SER A 204 -10.35 -3.44 11.97
N ARG A 205 -9.40 -2.60 12.37
CA ARG A 205 -9.48 -1.13 12.37
C ARG A 205 -9.93 -0.55 11.03
N GLY A 206 -9.36 -1.07 9.94
CA GLY A 206 -9.70 -0.60 8.59
C GLY A 206 -11.15 -0.85 8.22
N LEU A 207 -11.62 -2.09 8.41
CA LEU A 207 -13.01 -2.47 8.18
C LEU A 207 -13.97 -1.68 9.09
N GLU A 208 -13.65 -1.57 10.38
CA GLU A 208 -14.45 -0.80 11.35
C GLU A 208 -14.59 0.65 10.93
N TYR A 209 -13.51 1.31 10.51
CA TYR A 209 -13.56 2.69 10.02
C TYR A 209 -14.43 2.84 8.77
N THR A 210 -14.28 1.93 7.81
CA THR A 210 -15.02 1.94 6.53
C THR A 210 -16.52 1.78 6.74
N VAL A 211 -16.94 0.90 7.66
CA VAL A 211 -18.36 0.62 7.90
C VAL A 211 -18.93 1.39 9.10
N GLN A 212 -18.17 2.32 9.67
CA GLN A 212 -18.57 3.07 10.87
C GLN A 212 -19.83 3.91 10.63
N THR A 213 -19.99 4.43 9.41
CA THR A 213 -21.14 5.24 9.01
C THR A 213 -21.71 4.74 7.70
N VAL A 214 -23.00 4.96 7.50
CA VAL A 214 -23.69 4.57 6.26
C VAL A 214 -23.07 5.28 5.05
N ASP A 215 -22.70 6.56 5.19
CA ASP A 215 -22.12 7.34 4.09
C ASP A 215 -20.77 6.81 3.62
N ARG A 216 -19.89 6.41 4.55
CA ARG A 216 -18.59 5.81 4.18
C ARG A 216 -18.77 4.46 3.49
N PHE A 217 -19.66 3.62 3.99
CA PHE A 217 -19.97 2.36 3.34
C PHE A 217 -20.54 2.59 1.93
N ASN A 218 -21.51 3.50 1.77
CA ASN A 218 -22.10 3.83 0.48
C ASN A 218 -21.06 4.36 -0.52
N ALA A 219 -20.12 5.20 -0.07
CA ALA A 219 -19.06 5.72 -0.92
C ALA A 219 -18.15 4.59 -1.44
N VAL A 220 -17.85 3.59 -0.62
CA VAL A 220 -17.09 2.41 -1.04
C VAL A 220 -17.92 1.56 -2.01
N ASP A 221 -19.16 1.25 -1.65
CA ASP A 221 -20.06 0.38 -2.41
C ASP A 221 -20.32 0.92 -3.84
N MET A 222 -20.60 2.24 -3.94
CA MET A 222 -20.79 2.94 -5.21
C MET A 222 -19.57 2.84 -6.15
N VAL A 223 -18.36 2.76 -5.58
CA VAL A 223 -17.13 2.62 -6.35
C VAL A 223 -16.88 1.16 -6.74
N ILE A 224 -17.11 0.19 -5.84
CA ILE A 224 -16.79 -1.23 -6.11
C ILE A 224 -17.82 -1.95 -6.98
N GLY A 225 -19.09 -1.57 -6.92
CA GLY A 225 -20.18 -2.19 -7.70
C GLY A 225 -19.87 -2.21 -9.21
N PRO A 226 -19.64 -1.04 -9.84
CA PRO A 226 -19.32 -0.94 -11.27
C PRO A 226 -18.03 -1.69 -11.69
N LEU A 227 -17.10 -1.93 -10.76
CA LEU A 227 -15.85 -2.64 -11.05
C LEU A 227 -16.06 -4.11 -11.42
N VAL A 228 -17.15 -4.74 -10.95
CA VAL A 228 -17.49 -6.12 -11.33
C VAL A 228 -17.74 -6.18 -12.83
N MET A 229 -18.67 -5.37 -13.34
CA MET A 229 -18.95 -5.27 -14.79
C MET A 229 -17.71 -4.85 -15.57
N HIS A 230 -16.95 -3.87 -15.08
CA HIS A 230 -15.73 -3.44 -15.74
C HIS A 230 -14.71 -4.58 -15.85
N GLY A 231 -14.51 -5.36 -14.79
CA GLY A 231 -13.62 -6.52 -14.78
C GLY A 231 -14.07 -7.64 -15.72
N VAL A 232 -15.38 -7.87 -15.83
CA VAL A 232 -15.95 -8.83 -16.79
C VAL A 232 -15.72 -8.36 -18.22
N ASN A 233 -16.08 -7.12 -18.54
CA ASN A 233 -15.98 -6.55 -19.88
C ASN A 233 -14.53 -6.47 -20.38
N THR A 234 -13.60 -6.11 -19.50
CA THR A 234 -12.16 -6.04 -19.82
C THR A 234 -11.44 -7.38 -19.66
N ARG A 235 -12.14 -8.45 -19.25
CA ARG A 235 -11.57 -9.76 -18.92
C ARG A 235 -10.35 -9.66 -17.99
N ASN A 236 -10.47 -8.86 -16.93
CA ASN A 236 -9.39 -8.59 -15.99
C ASN A 236 -9.57 -9.40 -14.69
N PRO A 237 -8.96 -10.59 -14.57
CA PRO A 237 -9.11 -11.44 -13.38
C PRO A 237 -8.50 -10.80 -12.13
N LEU A 238 -7.42 -10.02 -12.26
CA LEU A 238 -6.77 -9.37 -11.12
C LEU A 238 -7.69 -8.33 -10.47
N LEU A 239 -8.39 -7.53 -11.28
CA LEU A 239 -9.41 -6.60 -10.78
C LEU A 239 -10.53 -7.34 -10.05
N LEU A 240 -11.10 -8.37 -10.68
CA LEU A 240 -12.20 -9.17 -10.11
C LEU A 240 -11.79 -9.81 -8.79
N LYS A 241 -10.55 -10.33 -8.68
CA LYS A 241 -10.03 -10.90 -7.43
C LYS A 241 -9.99 -9.85 -6.31
N ASN A 242 -9.53 -8.64 -6.60
CA ASN A 242 -9.51 -7.56 -5.61
C ASN A 242 -10.92 -7.15 -5.19
N VAL A 243 -11.85 -6.99 -6.13
CA VAL A 243 -13.26 -6.67 -5.84
C VAL A 243 -13.90 -7.74 -4.97
N PHE A 244 -13.69 -9.02 -5.31
CA PHE A 244 -14.26 -10.13 -4.56
C PHE A 244 -13.70 -10.25 -3.14
N ARG A 245 -12.40 -10.01 -2.96
CA ARG A 245 -11.79 -9.91 -1.64
C ARG A 245 -12.38 -8.76 -0.82
N ILE A 246 -12.69 -7.63 -1.46
CA ILE A 246 -13.37 -6.50 -0.79
C ILE A 246 -14.76 -6.90 -0.31
N TYR A 247 -15.60 -7.47 -1.16
CA TYR A 247 -16.94 -7.92 -0.76
C TYR A 247 -16.89 -8.92 0.39
N LEU A 248 -16.02 -9.94 0.30
CA LEU A 248 -15.86 -10.92 1.37
C LEU A 248 -15.47 -10.27 2.70
N LYS A 249 -14.58 -9.28 2.66
CA LYS A 249 -14.12 -8.58 3.86
C LYS A 249 -15.20 -7.66 4.45
N LEU A 250 -15.96 -6.97 3.60
CA LEU A 250 -17.12 -6.15 4.02
C LEU A 250 -18.20 -7.02 4.67
N CYS A 251 -18.49 -8.18 4.10
CA CYS A 251 -19.49 -9.12 4.61
C CYS A 251 -19.11 -9.82 5.92
N GLU A 252 -17.89 -9.63 6.45
CA GLU A 252 -17.56 -10.02 7.83
C GLU A 252 -18.41 -9.24 8.86
N LYS A 253 -18.94 -8.06 8.49
CA LYS A 253 -19.87 -7.28 9.30
C LYS A 253 -21.31 -7.63 8.92
N SER A 254 -22.08 -8.14 9.88
CA SER A 254 -23.43 -8.66 9.63
C SER A 254 -24.39 -7.62 9.08
N ASN A 255 -24.36 -6.39 9.61
CA ASN A 255 -25.18 -5.27 9.13
C ASN A 255 -24.88 -4.90 7.67
N VAL A 256 -23.61 -4.92 7.28
CA VAL A 256 -23.17 -4.64 5.91
C VAL A 256 -23.59 -5.76 4.98
N ARG A 257 -23.42 -7.02 5.40
CA ARG A 257 -23.88 -8.18 4.64
C ARG A 257 -25.38 -8.12 4.38
N THR A 258 -26.20 -7.85 5.41
CA THR A 258 -27.65 -7.70 5.25
C THR A 258 -27.99 -6.57 4.27
N LYS A 259 -27.31 -5.43 4.38
CA LYS A 259 -27.53 -4.31 3.47
C LYS A 259 -27.21 -4.66 2.01
N ILE A 260 -26.07 -5.31 1.75
CA ILE A 260 -25.71 -5.74 0.39
C ILE A 260 -26.71 -6.77 -0.17
N LEU A 261 -27.32 -7.59 0.69
CA LEU A 261 -28.37 -8.55 0.31
C LEU A 261 -29.72 -7.87 0.02
N GLU A 262 -30.05 -6.79 0.74
CA GLU A 262 -31.26 -5.98 0.51
C GLU A 262 -31.13 -5.12 -0.74
N ASP A 263 -29.94 -4.56 -0.98
CA ASP A 263 -29.61 -3.82 -2.18
C ASP A 263 -29.48 -4.77 -3.40
N LYS A 264 -29.58 -4.21 -4.61
CA LYS A 264 -29.38 -5.03 -5.82
C LYS A 264 -27.91 -5.43 -5.91
N MET A 265 -27.67 -6.74 -5.95
CA MET A 265 -26.34 -7.31 -6.22
C MET A 265 -25.71 -6.66 -7.47
N PRO A 266 -24.39 -6.39 -7.44
CA PRO A 266 -23.68 -5.83 -8.58
C PRO A 266 -23.93 -6.63 -9.86
N GLU A 267 -24.21 -5.92 -10.95
CA GLU A 267 -24.34 -6.53 -12.26
C GLU A 267 -23.04 -7.27 -12.64
N GLY A 268 -23.16 -8.40 -13.35
CA GLY A 268 -22.00 -9.19 -13.80
C GLY A 268 -21.48 -10.21 -12.78
N MET A 269 -21.86 -10.11 -11.51
CA MET A 269 -21.35 -10.97 -10.43
C MET A 269 -21.71 -12.45 -10.61
N PHE A 270 -22.87 -12.73 -11.23
CA PHE A 270 -23.36 -14.07 -11.55
C PHE A 270 -23.75 -14.22 -13.03
N SER A 271 -23.20 -13.37 -13.92
CA SER A 271 -23.54 -13.40 -15.34
C SER A 271 -22.89 -14.59 -16.06
N LYS A 272 -23.33 -14.91 -17.28
CA LYS A 272 -22.75 -16.04 -18.04
C LYS A 272 -21.29 -15.78 -18.43
N GLU A 273 -20.95 -14.53 -18.65
CA GLU A 273 -19.65 -14.06 -19.13
C GLU A 273 -18.55 -14.30 -18.09
N ILE A 274 -18.83 -14.06 -16.81
CA ILE A 274 -17.82 -14.24 -15.74
C ILE A 274 -17.38 -15.71 -15.63
N TYR A 275 -18.28 -16.68 -15.83
CA TYR A 275 -17.94 -18.11 -15.75
C TYR A 275 -16.85 -18.53 -16.74
N SER A 276 -16.72 -17.85 -17.89
CA SER A 276 -15.63 -18.11 -18.84
C SER A 276 -14.26 -17.70 -18.27
N ILE A 277 -14.22 -16.60 -17.52
CA ILE A 277 -13.01 -16.09 -16.86
C ILE A 277 -12.67 -16.99 -15.66
N LEU A 278 -13.67 -17.39 -14.87
CA LEU A 278 -13.50 -18.26 -13.69
C LEU A 278 -12.86 -19.61 -14.03
N LYS A 279 -13.17 -20.19 -15.20
CA LYS A 279 -12.57 -21.45 -15.64
C LYS A 279 -11.05 -21.38 -15.80
N ASN A 280 -10.53 -20.20 -16.12
CA ASN A 280 -9.11 -20.00 -16.41
C ASN A 280 -8.32 -19.46 -15.20
N ASP A 281 -8.98 -19.08 -14.10
CA ASP A 281 -8.34 -18.58 -12.88
C ASP A 281 -8.92 -19.29 -11.65
N TYR A 282 -8.17 -20.27 -11.13
CA TYR A 282 -8.56 -21.08 -9.98
C TYR A 282 -8.85 -20.24 -8.73
N GLU A 283 -8.00 -19.25 -8.45
CA GLU A 283 -8.14 -18.41 -7.26
C GLU A 283 -9.40 -17.56 -7.33
N LEU A 284 -9.67 -16.96 -8.50
CA LEU A 284 -10.87 -16.18 -8.74
C LEU A 284 -12.13 -17.04 -8.60
N ASN A 285 -12.09 -18.28 -9.10
CA ASN A 285 -13.19 -19.24 -8.93
C ASN A 285 -13.47 -19.57 -7.46
N GLU A 286 -12.43 -19.79 -6.66
CA GLU A 286 -12.58 -20.02 -5.22
C GLU A 286 -13.15 -18.81 -4.48
N LEU A 287 -12.72 -17.59 -4.84
CA LEU A 287 -13.30 -16.35 -4.30
C LEU A 287 -14.78 -16.21 -4.68
N HIS A 288 -15.13 -16.50 -5.94
CA HIS A 288 -16.51 -16.46 -6.43
C HIS A 288 -17.42 -17.43 -5.68
N LYS A 289 -16.96 -18.68 -5.46
CA LYS A 289 -17.69 -19.67 -4.65
C LYS A 289 -17.92 -19.20 -3.21
N LYS A 290 -16.91 -18.59 -2.58
CA LYS A 290 -17.04 -18.04 -1.22
C LYS A 290 -18.08 -16.93 -1.17
N ILE A 291 -18.07 -16.04 -2.15
CA ILE A 291 -19.07 -14.99 -2.30
C ILE A 291 -20.47 -15.60 -2.46
N ALA A 292 -20.64 -16.56 -3.37
CA ALA A 292 -21.91 -17.22 -3.59
C ALA A 292 -22.44 -17.93 -2.33
N LYS A 293 -21.56 -18.36 -1.42
CA LYS A 293 -21.93 -18.93 -0.12
C LYS A 293 -22.34 -17.88 0.91
N VAL A 294 -21.66 -16.73 0.92
CA VAL A 294 -21.94 -15.63 1.85
C VAL A 294 -23.21 -14.87 1.48
N MET A 295 -23.55 -14.85 0.18
CA MET A 295 -24.72 -14.16 -0.37
C MET A 295 -25.98 -15.03 -0.50
N LYS A 296 -25.96 -16.27 0.02
CA LYS A 296 -27.12 -17.16 0.14
C LYS A 296 -27.64 -17.14 1.57
#